data_AF-A0A6M6JPV6-F1
#
_entry.id   AF-A0A6M6JPV6-F1
#
_cell.length_a   1.000
_cell.length_b   1.000
_cell.length_c   1.000
_cell.angle_alpha   90.00
_cell.angle_beta   90.00
_cell.angle_gamma   90.00
#
_symmetry.space_group_name_H-M   'P 1'
#
loop_
_entity.id
_entity.type
_entity.pdbx_description
1 polymer ?
#
loop_
_entity_poly.entity_id
_entity_poly.type
_entity_poly.pdbx_seq_one_letter_code
_entity_poly.pdbx_strand_id
1 'polypeptide(L)'
;MDRTCSDQLIRRFIGGDAVATGVLAERSGTSDDPAVLVAAALVVPAWPQLLERAAACAVRGRDRQVVAVAAAHLRGDADRALLLARDHLADHPDSLLVAHIAAACTDSRETRNHPWTPDAPPR
;
A
#
# COMPACT_ATOMS: atom_id res chain seq x y z
N MET A 1 14.25 4.35 -17.23
CA MET A 1 14.44 4.31 -15.77
C MET A 1 14.34 2.85 -15.33
N ASP A 2 15.30 2.40 -14.53
CA ASP A 2 15.52 0.99 -14.23
C ASP A 2 14.52 0.46 -13.18
N ARG A 3 13.75 -0.60 -13.49
CA ARG A 3 12.77 -1.22 -12.59
C ARG A 3 13.35 -1.59 -11.21
N THR A 4 14.64 -1.91 -11.16
CA THR A 4 15.35 -2.29 -9.94
C THR A 4 15.49 -1.11 -8.97
N CYS A 5 15.55 0.12 -9.49
CA CYS A 5 15.62 1.32 -8.67
C CYS A 5 14.27 1.64 -8.00
N SER A 6 13.15 1.33 -8.66
CA SER A 6 11.82 1.46 -8.07
C SER A 6 11.56 0.37 -7.03
N ASP A 7 11.97 -0.88 -7.29
CA ASP A 7 11.82 -1.99 -6.35
C ASP A 7 12.59 -1.76 -5.04
N GLN A 8 13.83 -1.28 -5.11
CA GLN A 8 14.60 -0.93 -3.92
C GLN A 8 13.96 0.18 -3.11
N LEU A 9 13.40 1.19 -3.78
CA LEU A 9 12.68 2.29 -3.12
C LEU A 9 11.45 1.78 -2.36
N ILE A 10 10.67 0.89 -2.98
CA ILE A 10 9.48 0.28 -2.37
C ILE A 10 9.88 -0.57 -1.16
N ARG A 11 10.94 -1.38 -1.25
CA ARG A 11 11.45 -2.15 -0.10
C ARG A 11 11.84 -1.27 1.07
N ARG A 12 12.51 -0.16 0.79
CA ARG A 12 12.95 0.80 1.79
C ARG A 12 11.76 1.49 2.47
N PHE A 13 10.75 1.86 1.71
CA PHE A 13 9.47 2.38 2.21
C PHE A 13 8.74 1.36 3.11
N ILE A 14 8.64 0.10 2.70
CA ILE A 14 8.03 -0.97 3.51
C ILE A 14 8.78 -1.17 4.83
N GLY A 15 10.10 -0.96 4.83
CA GLY A 15 10.94 -0.95 6.04
C GLY A 15 10.74 0.26 6.97
N GLY A 16 9.85 1.21 6.63
CA GLY A 16 9.56 2.39 7.44
C GLY A 16 10.53 3.55 7.26
N ASP A 17 11.33 3.55 6.19
CA ASP A 17 12.31 4.61 5.94
C ASP A 17 11.62 5.92 5.48
N ALA A 18 11.72 6.95 6.32
CA ALA A 18 11.10 8.26 6.07
C ALA A 18 11.70 9.00 4.85
N VAL A 19 12.94 8.69 4.46
CA VAL A 19 13.56 9.29 3.27
C VAL A 19 12.95 8.70 2.00
N ALA A 20 12.71 7.39 1.97
CA ALA A 20 12.04 6.70 0.86
C ALA A 20 10.63 7.26 0.62
N THR A 21 9.91 7.58 1.69
CA THR A 21 8.60 8.25 1.67
C THR A 21 8.65 9.60 0.93
N GLY A 22 9.61 10.46 1.24
CA GLY A 22 9.80 11.74 0.55
C GLY A 22 10.16 11.57 -0.92
N VAL A 23 11.03 10.61 -1.24
CA VAL A 23 11.43 10.31 -2.62
C VAL A 23 10.28 9.72 -3.44
N LEU A 24 9.41 8.90 -2.83
CA LEU A 24 8.19 8.40 -3.46
C LEU A 24 7.24 9.54 -3.85
N ALA A 25 7.03 10.49 -2.94
CA ALA A 25 6.21 11.66 -3.20
C ALA A 25 6.77 12.51 -4.36
N GLU A 26 8.08 12.78 -4.37
CA GLU A 26 8.74 13.52 -5.45
C GLU A 26 8.64 12.77 -6.79
N ARG A 27 8.91 11.46 -6.80
CA ARG A 27 8.84 10.63 -8.01
C ARG A 27 7.43 10.49 -8.55
N SER A 28 6.40 10.57 -7.72
CA SER A 28 5.00 10.50 -8.20
C SER A 28 4.64 11.64 -9.17
N GLY A 29 5.34 12.78 -9.09
CA GLY A 29 5.16 13.90 -10.02
C GLY A 29 5.76 13.67 -11.41
N THR A 30 6.80 12.83 -11.51
CA THR A 30 7.60 12.66 -12.74
C THR A 30 7.56 11.25 -13.32
N SER A 31 7.12 10.26 -12.54
CA SER A 31 7.05 8.85 -12.92
C SER A 31 5.62 8.41 -13.17
N ASP A 32 5.44 7.53 -14.16
CA ASP A 32 4.17 6.92 -14.56
C ASP A 32 4.12 5.43 -14.19
N ASP A 33 5.06 4.99 -13.37
CA ASP A 33 5.13 3.61 -12.89
C ASP A 33 4.01 3.34 -11.85
N PRO A 34 3.10 2.39 -12.10
CA PRO A 34 1.93 2.18 -11.25
C PRO A 34 2.31 1.77 -9.82
N ALA A 35 3.42 1.05 -9.61
CA ALA A 35 3.85 0.65 -8.27
C ALA A 35 4.33 1.87 -7.46
N VAL A 36 5.05 2.80 -8.11
CA VAL A 36 5.49 4.06 -7.49
C VAL A 36 4.31 4.96 -7.14
N LEU A 37 3.33 5.09 -8.06
CA LEU A 37 2.14 5.90 -7.84
C LEU A 37 1.28 5.35 -6.69
N VAL A 38 1.09 4.03 -6.62
CA VAL A 38 0.36 3.40 -5.51
C VAL A 38 1.12 3.55 -4.19
N ALA A 39 2.43 3.34 -4.17
CA ALA A 39 3.24 3.53 -2.96
C ALA A 39 3.18 4.98 -2.44
N ALA A 40 3.26 5.96 -3.35
CA ALA A 40 3.10 7.37 -3.00
C ALA A 40 1.69 7.68 -2.48
N ALA A 41 0.65 7.07 -3.06
CA ALA A 41 -0.73 7.22 -2.61
C ALA A 41 -0.97 6.72 -1.17
N LEU A 42 -0.15 5.80 -0.66
CA LEU A 42 -0.23 5.37 0.75
C LEU A 42 0.32 6.41 1.73
N VAL A 43 1.09 7.39 1.23
CA VAL A 43 1.80 8.39 2.04
C VAL A 43 1.12 9.75 1.98
N VAL A 44 0.71 10.15 0.78
CA VAL A 44 0.26 11.52 0.53
C VAL A 44 -1.26 11.64 0.57
N PRO A 45 -1.82 12.74 1.08
CA PRO A 45 -3.27 12.93 1.14
C PRO A 45 -3.92 13.10 -0.26
N ALA A 46 -3.14 13.41 -1.29
CA ALA A 46 -3.59 13.50 -2.69
C ALA A 46 -3.71 12.13 -3.39
N TRP A 47 -3.90 11.06 -2.62
CA TRP A 47 -4.02 9.69 -3.10
C TRP A 47 -5.07 9.44 -4.19
N PRO A 48 -6.24 10.15 -4.28
CA PRO A 48 -7.23 9.84 -5.31
C PRO A 48 -6.69 10.06 -6.72
N GLN A 49 -6.01 11.18 -6.93
CA GLN A 49 -5.43 11.56 -8.23
C GLN A 49 -4.29 10.63 -8.63
N LEU A 50 -3.50 10.17 -7.65
CA LEU A 50 -2.41 9.22 -7.88
C LEU A 50 -2.94 7.84 -8.26
N LEU A 51 -4.02 7.37 -7.64
CA LEU A 51 -4.66 6.10 -8.00
C LEU A 51 -5.32 6.15 -9.38
N GLU A 52 -5.96 7.27 -9.74
CA GLU A 52 -6.52 7.44 -11.10
C GLU A 52 -5.44 7.38 -12.16
N ARG A 53 -4.31 8.06 -11.93
CA ARG A 53 -3.13 7.94 -12.80
C ARG A 53 -2.62 6.51 -12.83
N ALA A 54 -2.38 5.88 -11.68
CA ALA A 54 -1.90 4.51 -11.62
C ALA A 54 -2.82 3.53 -12.37
N ALA A 55 -4.14 3.71 -12.28
CA ALA A 55 -5.13 2.93 -13.01
C ALA A 55 -5.03 3.15 -14.54
N ALA A 56 -4.81 4.39 -14.98
CA ALA A 56 -4.63 4.71 -16.39
C ALA A 56 -3.32 4.11 -16.95
N CYS A 57 -2.27 4.06 -16.15
CA CYS A 57 -0.96 3.49 -16.50
C CYS A 57 -0.93 1.95 -16.38
N ALA A 58 -1.90 1.35 -15.68
CA ALA A 58 -1.97 -0.08 -15.42
C ALA A 58 -2.41 -0.87 -16.69
N VAL A 59 -1.42 -1.17 -17.53
CA VAL A 59 -1.61 -1.95 -18.76
C VAL A 59 -1.83 -3.43 -18.46
N ARG A 60 -1.22 -3.98 -17.40
CA ARG A 60 -1.33 -5.41 -17.06
C ARG A 60 -2.37 -5.66 -15.97
N GLY A 61 -2.96 -6.87 -15.99
CA GLY A 61 -3.90 -7.32 -14.96
C GLY A 61 -3.31 -7.22 -13.55
N ARG A 62 -2.03 -7.61 -13.38
CA ARG A 62 -1.28 -7.47 -12.13
C ARG A 62 -1.32 -6.04 -11.58
N ASP A 63 -1.01 -5.05 -12.42
CA ASP A 63 -0.95 -3.65 -12.01
C ASP A 63 -2.34 -3.13 -11.60
N ARG A 64 -3.39 -3.52 -12.34
CA ARG A 64 -4.78 -3.15 -12.01
C ARG A 64 -5.24 -3.73 -10.68
N GLN A 65 -4.83 -4.95 -10.37
CA GLN A 65 -5.18 -5.63 -9.12
C GLN A 65 -4.50 -4.96 -7.92
N VAL A 66 -3.22 -4.55 -8.07
CA VAL A 66 -2.50 -3.76 -7.05
C VAL A 66 -3.21 -2.43 -6.78
N VAL A 67 -3.62 -1.72 -7.84
CA VAL A 67 -4.38 -0.46 -7.71
C VAL A 67 -5.71 -0.69 -7.01
N ALA A 68 -6.43 -1.77 -7.33
CA ALA A 68 -7.70 -2.11 -6.70
C ALA A 68 -7.56 -2.42 -5.19
N VAL A 69 -6.51 -3.14 -4.80
CA VAL A 69 -6.18 -3.42 -3.39
C VAL A 69 -5.93 -2.12 -2.63
N ALA A 70 -5.08 -1.24 -3.17
CA ALA A 70 -4.75 0.03 -2.53
C ALA A 70 -5.96 0.98 -2.45
N ALA A 71 -6.78 1.03 -3.50
CA ALA A 71 -8.00 1.83 -3.51
C ALA A 71 -8.99 1.39 -2.43
N ALA A 72 -9.16 0.07 -2.22
CA ALA A 72 -10.00 -0.45 -1.16
C ALA A 72 -9.46 -0.08 0.23
N HIS A 73 -8.14 -0.18 0.43
CA HIS A 73 -7.50 0.18 1.69
C HIS A 73 -7.69 1.67 2.02
N LEU A 74 -7.42 2.57 1.06
CA LEU A 74 -7.53 4.03 1.24
C LEU A 74 -8.97 4.52 1.42
N ARG A 75 -9.97 3.77 0.93
CA ARG A 75 -11.39 4.02 1.20
C ARG A 75 -11.85 3.56 2.59
N GLY A 76 -11.00 2.86 3.34
CA GLY A 76 -11.33 2.29 4.65
C GLY A 76 -11.96 0.90 4.59
N ASP A 77 -12.12 0.32 3.40
CA ASP A 77 -12.65 -1.03 3.19
C ASP A 77 -11.56 -2.10 3.43
N ALA A 78 -11.03 -2.18 4.65
CA ALA A 78 -9.93 -3.08 5.00
C ALA A 78 -10.22 -4.56 4.74
N ASP A 79 -11.47 -5.01 4.91
CA ASP A 79 -11.88 -6.40 4.65
C ASP A 79 -11.79 -6.72 3.14
N ARG A 80 -12.29 -5.79 2.29
CA ARG A 80 -12.20 -5.92 0.83
C ARG A 80 -10.76 -5.85 0.36
N ALA A 81 -9.97 -4.94 0.92
CA ALA A 81 -8.54 -4.82 0.62
C ALA A 81 -7.79 -6.10 0.97
N LEU A 82 -8.05 -6.69 2.13
CA LEU A 82 -7.44 -7.95 2.57
C LEU A 82 -7.83 -9.13 1.68
N LEU A 83 -9.10 -9.23 1.28
CA LEU A 83 -9.57 -10.30 0.39
C LEU A 83 -8.90 -10.22 -0.98
N LEU A 84 -8.85 -9.02 -1.58
CA LEU A 84 -8.16 -8.79 -2.86
C LEU A 84 -6.64 -9.00 -2.74
N ALA A 85 -6.04 -8.63 -1.60
CA ALA A 85 -4.62 -8.83 -1.38
C ALA A 85 -4.27 -10.31 -1.27
N ARG A 86 -5.11 -11.11 -0.59
CA ARG A 86 -4.92 -12.56 -0.47
C ARG A 86 -5.03 -13.26 -1.82
N ASP A 87 -6.02 -12.88 -2.62
CA ASP A 87 -6.20 -13.37 -3.99
C ASP A 87 -4.95 -13.06 -4.84
N HIS A 88 -4.51 -11.80 -4.83
CA HIS A 88 -3.31 -11.40 -5.57
C HIS A 88 -2.03 -12.09 -5.10
N LEU A 89 -1.84 -12.29 -3.79
CA LEU A 89 -0.65 -12.95 -3.24
C LEU A 89 -0.64 -14.46 -3.50
N ALA A 90 -1.80 -15.07 -3.75
CA ALA A 90 -1.86 -16.47 -4.17
C ALA A 90 -1.23 -16.66 -5.56
N ASP A 91 -1.48 -15.73 -6.48
CA ASP A 91 -0.88 -15.72 -7.83
C ASP A 91 0.52 -15.08 -7.86
N HIS A 92 0.79 -14.10 -7.00
CA HIS A 92 2.01 -13.29 -6.97
C HIS A 92 2.58 -13.13 -5.55
N PRO A 93 3.21 -14.17 -4.99
CA PRO A 93 3.75 -14.13 -3.63
C PRO A 93 4.90 -13.13 -3.45
N ASP A 94 5.52 -12.67 -4.53
CA ASP A 94 6.59 -11.66 -4.52
C ASP A 94 6.10 -10.20 -4.43
N SER A 95 4.79 -9.95 -4.49
CA SER A 95 4.23 -8.58 -4.44
C SER A 95 4.33 -7.96 -3.04
N LEU A 96 5.50 -7.40 -2.73
CA LEU A 96 5.80 -6.77 -1.44
C LEU A 96 4.83 -5.65 -1.06
N LEU A 97 4.41 -4.83 -2.03
CA LEU A 97 3.47 -3.72 -1.79
C LEU A 97 2.11 -4.23 -1.29
N VAL A 98 1.62 -5.32 -1.90
CA VAL A 98 0.33 -5.94 -1.53
C VAL A 98 0.43 -6.61 -0.17
N ALA A 99 1.56 -7.29 0.11
CA ALA A 99 1.82 -7.87 1.42
C ALA A 99 1.84 -6.80 2.53
N HIS A 100 2.45 -5.64 2.28
CA HIS A 100 2.45 -4.52 3.22
C HIS A 100 1.05 -3.97 3.48
N ILE A 101 0.23 -3.76 2.44
CA ILE A 101 -1.17 -3.32 2.60
C ILE A 101 -2.00 -4.36 3.39
N ALA A 102 -1.80 -5.65 3.13
CA ALA A 102 -2.46 -6.72 3.85
C ALA A 102 -2.09 -6.74 5.35
N ALA A 103 -0.81 -6.53 5.67
CA ALA A 103 -0.34 -6.42 7.05
C ALA A 103 -0.96 -5.20 7.76
N ALA A 104 -0.98 -4.03 7.10
CA ALA A 104 -1.60 -2.82 7.65
C ALA A 104 -3.13 -2.97 7.87
N CYS A 105 -3.83 -3.66 6.96
CA CYS A 105 -5.26 -3.98 7.14
C CYS A 105 -5.51 -4.91 8.33
N THR A 106 -4.60 -5.87 8.55
CA THR A 106 -4.70 -6.82 9.67
C THR A 106 -4.52 -6.11 11.00
N ASP A 107 -3.50 -5.24 11.11
CA ASP A 107 -3.25 -4.41 12.29
C ASP A 107 -4.45 -3.48 12.61
N SER A 108 -5.00 -2.83 11.58
CA SER A 108 -6.20 -1.98 11.69
C SER A 108 -7.47 -2.76 12.10
N ARG A 109 -7.51 -4.07 11.85
CA ARG A 109 -8.61 -4.94 12.28
C ARG A 109 -8.42 -5.37 13.73
N GLU A 110 -7.19 -5.70 14.11
CA GLU A 110 -6.86 -6.08 15.49
C GLU A 110 -7.13 -4.95 16.47
N THR A 111 -6.69 -3.73 16.14
CA THR A 111 -6.99 -2.51 16.91
C THR A 111 -8.49 -2.21 17.04
N ARG A 112 -9.30 -2.49 15.99
CA ARG A 112 -10.76 -2.36 16.05
C ARG A 112 -11.45 -3.48 16.85
N ASN A 113 -10.86 -4.67 16.89
CA ASN A 113 -11.48 -5.84 17.49
C ASN A 113 -11.03 -6.09 18.94
N HIS A 114 -10.06 -5.32 19.45
CA HIS A 114 -9.57 -5.43 20.83
C HIS A 114 -10.09 -4.26 21.68
N PRO A 115 -11.01 -4.48 22.65
CA PRO A 115 -11.28 -3.49 23.68
C PRO A 115 -10.10 -3.51 24.66
N TRP A 116 -9.05 -2.74 24.36
CA TRP A 116 -7.97 -2.53 25.33
C TRP A 116 -8.57 -1.80 26.54
N THR A 117 -8.72 -2.52 27.65
CA THR A 117 -8.96 -1.93 28.96
C THR A 117 -7.60 -1.93 29.66
N PRO A 118 -6.99 -0.76 29.95
CA PRO A 118 -5.83 -0.73 30.81
C PRO A 118 -6.24 -1.26 32.18
N ASP A 119 -5.65 -2.39 32.57
CA ASP A 119 -5.74 -2.94 33.92
C ASP A 119 -5.25 -1.87 34.90
N ALA A 120 -6.17 -1.38 35.74
CA ALA A 120 -5.83 -0.42 36.78
C ALA A 120 -4.91 -1.10 37.82
N PRO A 121 -3.83 -0.45 38.26
CA PRO A 121 -2.88 -1.09 39.18
C PRO A 121 -3.56 -1.45 40.51
N PRO A 122 -3.30 -2.64 41.09
CA PRO A 122 -3.79 -2.97 42.41
C PRO A 122 -3.14 -2.04 43.46
N ARG A 123 -3.98 -1.58 44.39
CA ARG A 123 -3.62 -0.71 45.52
C ARG A 123 -2.66 -1.36 46.50
#